data_AF-A0A2M7UYW0-F1
#
_entry.id   AF-A0A2M7UYW0-F1
#
_cell.length_a   1.000
_cell.length_b   1.000
_cell.length_c   1.000
_cell.angle_alpha   90.00
_cell.angle_beta   90.00
_cell.angle_gamma   90.00
#
_symmetry.space_group_name_H-M   'P 1'
#
loop_
_entity.id
_entity.type
_entity.pdbx_description
1 polymer ?
#
loop_
_entity_poly.entity_id
_entity_poly.type
_entity_poly.pdbx_seq_one_letter_code
_entity_poly.pdbx_strand_id
1 'polypeptide(L)'
;MITSKCKICRRLGVKLFLKGERCLSPKCEITKKPYPPGMRGKRRKAPLSEYGKELREKQKLKNWYNLREAQFKKYVKEILRKRSRVEDAGSLLIKKLEMRLDNVVFRLGFASSRIQARQFVLHGHFLVNDKIVKIPSHEVKKDDKINIKPNSAKKT
;
A
#
# COMPACT_ATOMS: atom_id res chain seq x y z
N MET A 1 8.22 19.56 4.48
CA MET A 1 7.39 18.78 5.45
C MET A 1 7.20 17.32 5.00
N ILE A 2 8.26 16.49 5.06
CA ILE A 2 8.29 15.13 4.48
C ILE A 2 8.25 14.02 5.58
N THR A 3 8.01 14.41 6.85
CA THR A 3 8.17 13.57 8.05
C THR A 3 6.97 12.66 8.37
N SER A 4 5.78 12.88 7.81
CA SER A 4 4.56 12.16 8.22
C SER A 4 4.58 10.65 7.93
N LYS A 5 5.05 10.23 6.74
CA LYS A 5 4.99 8.82 6.32
C LYS A 5 5.90 7.89 7.14
N CYS A 6 7.09 8.38 7.52
CA CYS A 6 8.00 7.61 8.36
C CYS A 6 7.52 7.53 9.82
N LYS A 7 6.72 8.51 10.30
CA LYS A 7 6.04 8.41 11.60
C LYS A 7 5.09 7.21 11.65
N ILE A 8 4.41 6.88 10.54
CA ILE A 8 3.53 5.70 10.45
C ILE A 8 4.35 4.42 10.62
N CYS A 9 5.45 4.26 9.86
CA CYS A 9 6.35 3.10 10.02
C CYS A 9 6.87 2.96 11.46
N ARG A 10 7.29 4.07 12.07
CA ARG A 10 7.79 4.08 13.47
C ARG A 10 6.71 3.74 14.49
N ARG A 11 5.48 4.22 14.30
CA ARG A 11 4.35 3.88 15.17
C ARG A 11 4.02 2.39 15.10
N LEU A 12 3.97 1.84 13.88
CA LEU A 12 3.70 0.43 13.65
C LEU A 12 4.87 -0.46 14.06
N GLY A 13 6.10 0.04 14.00
CA GLY A 13 7.32 -0.68 14.34
C GLY A 13 7.84 -1.58 13.22
N VAL A 14 7.37 -1.38 11.98
CA VAL A 14 7.72 -2.21 10.82
C VAL A 14 8.06 -1.30 9.62
N LYS A 15 9.00 -1.73 8.78
CA LYS A 15 9.31 -1.07 7.50
C LYS A 15 8.17 -1.32 6.50
N LEU A 16 7.43 -0.27 6.14
CA LEU A 16 6.35 -0.31 5.14
C LEU A 16 6.78 0.15 3.74
N PHE A 17 8.04 0.53 3.53
CA PHE A 17 8.59 0.97 2.24
C PHE A 17 7.84 2.12 1.51
N LEU A 18 7.18 3.01 2.27
CA LEU A 18 6.36 4.11 1.72
C LEU A 18 7.14 5.21 0.97
N LYS A 19 8.48 5.17 0.99
CA LYS A 19 9.36 6.18 0.36
C LYS A 19 10.36 5.58 -0.65
N GLY A 20 10.11 4.36 -1.13
CA GLY A 20 10.98 3.70 -2.11
C GLY A 20 12.43 3.56 -1.63
N GLU A 21 13.38 4.03 -2.44
CA GLU A 21 14.83 3.90 -2.21
C GLU A 21 15.30 4.42 -0.85
N ARG A 22 14.69 5.51 -0.35
CA ARG A 22 15.05 6.04 0.97
C ARG A 22 14.78 5.05 2.11
N CYS A 23 13.84 4.13 1.93
CA CYS A 23 13.56 3.09 2.91
C CYS A 23 14.61 1.97 2.93
N LEU A 24 15.36 1.80 1.84
CA LEU A 24 16.49 0.87 1.73
C LEU A 24 17.77 1.47 2.31
N SER A 25 17.94 2.78 2.17
CA SER A 25 19.07 3.54 2.72
C SER A 25 19.14 3.54 4.26
N PRO A 26 20.35 3.69 4.87
CA PRO A 26 20.52 3.95 6.31
C PRO A 26 19.88 5.27 6.76
N LYS A 27 19.49 6.14 5.82
CA LYS A 27 18.73 7.37 6.09
C LYS A 27 17.27 7.11 6.49
N CYS A 28 16.81 5.85 6.53
CA CYS A 28 15.48 5.48 6.97
C CYS A 28 15.28 5.77 8.46
N GLU A 29 14.20 6.50 8.79
CA GLU A 29 13.94 6.93 10.17
C GLU A 29 13.67 5.78 11.14
N ILE A 30 13.18 4.63 10.66
CA ILE A 30 12.95 3.47 11.54
C ILE A 30 14.26 2.81 11.98
N THR A 31 15.28 2.79 11.11
CA THR A 31 16.61 2.30 11.45
C THR A 31 17.30 3.27 12.42
N LYS A 32 17.16 4.59 12.18
CA LYS A 32 17.73 5.61 13.08
C LYS A 32 17.00 5.75 14.42
N LYS A 33 15.67 5.57 14.42
CA LYS A 33 14.79 5.79 15.58
C LYS A 33 13.74 4.65 15.63
N PRO A 34 14.12 3.45 16.09
CA PRO A 34 13.26 2.25 16.12
C PRO A 34 12.21 2.29 17.25
N TYR A 35 11.74 3.48 17.60
CA TYR A 35 10.75 3.71 18.64
C TYR A 35 9.64 4.63 18.11
N PRO A 36 8.40 4.52 18.63
CA PRO A 36 7.28 5.32 18.20
C PRO A 36 7.56 6.83 18.19
N PRO A 37 6.89 7.59 17.32
CA PRO A 37 6.96 9.04 17.36
C PRO A 37 6.27 9.60 18.62
N GLY A 38 6.74 10.74 19.11
CA GLY A 38 6.19 11.45 20.28
C GLY A 38 7.13 11.46 21.49
N MET A 39 6.86 12.33 22.46
CA MET A 39 7.70 12.52 23.67
C MET A 39 7.85 11.23 24.49
N ARG A 40 6.77 10.45 24.63
CA ARG A 40 6.76 9.18 25.37
C ARG A 40 7.25 7.98 24.53
N GLY A 41 7.80 8.20 23.34
CA GLY A 41 8.16 7.12 22.40
C GLY A 41 9.24 6.17 22.91
N LYS A 42 10.15 6.64 23.78
CA LYS A 42 11.22 5.84 24.38
C LYS A 42 10.81 5.08 25.65
N ARG A 43 9.60 5.32 26.19
CA ARG A 43 9.13 4.61 27.38
C ARG A 43 8.83 3.16 27.06
N ARG A 44 9.01 2.27 28.05
CA ARG A 44 8.62 0.86 27.95
C ARG A 44 7.14 0.78 27.59
N LYS A 45 6.81 -0.01 26.57
CA LYS A 45 5.42 -0.19 26.13
C LYS A 45 4.74 -1.20 27.04
N ALA A 46 3.53 -0.87 27.48
CA ALA A 46 2.62 -1.86 28.01
C ALA A 46 2.27 -2.89 26.93
N PRO A 47 2.00 -4.15 27.32
CA PRO A 47 1.46 -5.14 26.38
C PRO A 47 0.16 -4.62 25.76
N LEU A 48 -0.05 -4.94 24.49
CA LEU A 48 -1.28 -4.57 23.79
C LEU A 48 -2.41 -5.52 24.20
N SER A 49 -3.61 -4.97 24.39
CA SER A 49 -4.84 -5.76 24.42
C SER A 49 -5.07 -6.49 23.09
N GLU A 50 -5.94 -7.51 23.09
CA GLU A 50 -6.33 -8.23 21.86
C GLU A 50 -6.83 -7.27 20.77
N TYR A 51 -7.74 -6.37 21.11
CA TYR A 51 -8.18 -5.30 20.20
C TYR A 51 -7.01 -4.45 19.67
N GLY A 52 -6.05 -4.13 20.54
CA GLY A 52 -4.86 -3.37 20.16
C GLY A 52 -3.98 -4.11 19.16
N LYS A 53 -3.87 -5.44 19.28
CA LYS A 53 -3.15 -6.31 18.33
C LYS A 53 -3.84 -6.30 16.97
N GLU A 54 -5.15 -6.57 16.93
CA GLU A 54 -5.95 -6.58 15.71
C GLU A 54 -5.96 -5.22 15.00
N LEU A 55 -6.16 -4.14 15.76
CA LEU A 55 -6.14 -2.78 15.23
C LEU A 55 -4.78 -2.49 14.57
N ARG A 56 -3.68 -2.94 15.18
CA ARG A 56 -2.34 -2.71 14.65
C ARG A 56 -2.13 -3.47 13.34
N GLU A 57 -2.60 -4.70 13.24
CA GLU A 57 -2.48 -5.50 12.01
C GLU A 57 -3.32 -4.90 10.88
N LYS A 58 -4.56 -4.49 11.18
CA LYS A 58 -5.41 -3.73 10.25
C LYS A 58 -4.72 -2.47 9.75
N GLN A 59 -4.16 -1.66 10.65
CA GLN A 59 -3.44 -0.43 10.29
C GLN A 59 -2.18 -0.73 9.47
N LYS A 60 -1.48 -1.83 9.75
CA LYS A 60 -0.31 -2.26 8.97
C LYS A 60 -0.71 -2.53 7.52
N LEU A 61 -1.70 -3.40 7.30
CA LEU A 61 -2.15 -3.80 5.97
C LEU A 61 -2.70 -2.60 5.19
N LYS A 62 -3.57 -1.79 5.80
CA LYS A 62 -4.13 -0.58 5.17
C LYS A 62 -3.04 0.38 4.69
N ASN A 63 -2.06 0.67 5.55
CA ASN A 63 -0.99 1.60 5.22
C ASN A 63 -0.01 1.02 4.19
N TRP A 64 0.21 -0.30 4.21
CA TRP A 64 1.05 -0.98 3.23
C TRP A 64 0.56 -0.76 1.80
N TYR A 65 -0.75 -0.91 1.57
CA TYR A 65 -1.39 -0.69 0.26
C TYR A 65 -1.86 0.75 0.03
N ASN A 66 -1.50 1.70 0.90
CA ASN A 66 -1.88 3.11 0.78
C ASN A 66 -3.40 3.33 0.61
N LEU A 67 -4.21 2.67 1.44
CA LEU A 67 -5.68 2.76 1.37
C LEU A 67 -6.29 3.70 2.40
N ARG A 68 -7.44 4.28 2.04
CA ARG A 68 -8.32 4.96 3.01
C ARG A 68 -9.09 3.93 3.83
N GLU A 69 -9.46 4.29 5.07
CA GLU A 69 -10.18 3.39 5.98
C GLU A 69 -11.51 2.91 5.38
N ALA A 70 -12.29 3.82 4.77
CA ALA A 70 -13.56 3.48 4.13
C ALA A 70 -13.39 2.48 2.98
N GLN A 71 -12.34 2.63 2.17
CA GLN A 71 -12.06 1.73 1.06
C GLN A 71 -11.60 0.35 1.55
N PHE A 72 -10.72 0.32 2.57
CA PHE A 72 -10.31 -0.93 3.19
C PHE A 72 -11.49 -1.68 3.82
N LYS A 73 -12.36 -0.97 4.55
CA LYS A 73 -13.61 -1.52 5.11
C LYS A 73 -14.53 -2.08 4.01
N LYS A 74 -14.64 -1.40 2.86
CA LYS A 74 -15.42 -1.89 1.72
C LYS A 74 -14.88 -3.22 1.20
N TYR A 75 -13.56 -3.34 1.02
CA TYR A 75 -12.96 -4.59 0.55
C TYR A 75 -13.17 -5.73 1.54
N VAL A 76 -12.92 -5.50 2.83
CA VAL A 76 -13.16 -6.52 3.85
C VAL A 76 -14.63 -6.98 3.84
N LYS A 77 -15.59 -6.05 3.78
CA LYS A 77 -17.02 -6.40 3.70
C LYS A 77 -17.37 -7.18 2.43
N GLU A 78 -16.79 -6.82 1.29
CA GLU A 78 -17.02 -7.53 0.03
C GLU A 78 -16.50 -8.97 0.10
N ILE A 79 -15.30 -9.17 0.64
CA ILE A 79 -14.70 -10.50 0.82
C ILE A 79 -15.51 -11.33 1.81
N LEU A 80 -15.92 -10.77 2.95
CA LEU A 80 -16.74 -11.48 3.94
C LEU A 80 -18.12 -11.88 3.39
N ARG A 81 -18.67 -11.12 2.43
CA ARG A 81 -19.94 -11.47 1.76
C ARG A 81 -19.77 -12.55 0.69
N LYS A 82 -18.66 -12.54 -0.03
CA LYS A 82 -18.38 -13.46 -1.15
C LYS A 82 -17.77 -14.79 -0.71
N ARG A 83 -17.15 -14.82 0.47
CA ARG A 83 -16.47 -15.99 1.01
C ARG A 83 -17.46 -17.15 1.17
N SER A 84 -17.23 -18.24 0.42
CA SER A 84 -17.75 -19.56 0.76
C SER A 84 -16.96 -20.11 1.97
N ARG A 85 -17.52 -21.05 2.74
CA ARG A 85 -16.89 -21.59 3.98
C ARG A 85 -15.47 -22.18 3.78
N VAL A 86 -15.03 -22.38 2.54
CA VAL A 86 -13.82 -23.15 2.18
C VAL A 86 -12.55 -22.27 2.09
N GLU A 87 -12.65 -21.02 1.65
CA GLU A 87 -11.46 -20.18 1.41
C GLU A 87 -11.09 -19.33 2.63
N ASP A 88 -9.82 -19.02 2.86
CA ASP A 88 -9.40 -18.07 3.90
C ASP A 88 -9.70 -16.61 3.50
N ALA A 89 -10.32 -15.84 4.40
CA ALA A 89 -10.64 -14.43 4.15
C ALA A 89 -9.38 -13.56 4.01
N GLY A 90 -8.30 -13.91 4.72
CA GLY A 90 -7.04 -13.19 4.69
C GLY A 90 -6.38 -13.25 3.32
N SER A 91 -6.24 -14.46 2.77
CA SER A 91 -5.67 -14.70 1.45
C SER A 91 -6.46 -14.00 0.34
N LEU A 92 -7.79 -14.07 0.38
CA LEU A 92 -8.67 -13.39 -0.58
C LEU A 92 -8.55 -11.87 -0.53
N LEU A 93 -8.46 -11.29 0.67
CA LEU A 93 -8.24 -9.86 0.83
C LEU A 93 -6.90 -9.46 0.22
N ILE A 94 -5.82 -10.20 0.49
CA ILE A 94 -4.50 -9.92 -0.08
C ILE A 94 -4.53 -10.03 -1.60
N LYS A 95 -5.16 -11.08 -2.16
CA LYS A 95 -5.34 -11.24 -3.61
C LYS A 95 -6.03 -10.03 -4.21
N LYS A 96 -7.15 -9.59 -3.63
CA LYS A 96 -7.89 -8.39 -4.09
C LYS A 96 -7.03 -7.12 -4.05
N LEU A 97 -6.19 -6.97 -3.02
CA LEU A 97 -5.30 -5.83 -2.86
C LEU A 97 -4.13 -5.85 -3.84
N GLU A 98 -3.58 -7.03 -4.13
CA GLU A 98 -2.48 -7.18 -5.08
C GLU A 98 -2.93 -6.94 -6.53
N MET A 99 -4.18 -7.28 -6.88
CA MET A 99 -4.77 -7.10 -8.21
C MET A 99 -5.13 -5.64 -8.56
N ARG A 100 -4.94 -4.68 -7.66
CA ARG A 100 -5.21 -3.27 -7.96
C ARG A 100 -4.19 -2.70 -8.93
N LEU A 101 -4.63 -1.93 -9.91
CA LEU A 101 -3.76 -1.32 -10.93
C LEU A 101 -2.61 -0.51 -10.31
N ASP A 102 -2.87 0.30 -9.27
CA ASP A 102 -1.80 1.05 -8.60
C ASP A 102 -0.74 0.16 -7.95
N ASN A 103 -1.15 -0.98 -7.40
CA ASN A 103 -0.24 -1.94 -6.83
C ASN A 103 0.49 -2.76 -7.90
N VAL A 104 -0.19 -3.17 -8.97
CA VAL A 104 0.43 -3.88 -10.11
C VAL A 104 1.51 -3.02 -10.76
N VAL A 105 1.23 -1.73 -11.02
CA VAL A 105 2.22 -0.78 -11.54
C VAL A 105 3.46 -0.67 -10.63
N PHE A 106 3.25 -0.66 -9.31
CA PHE A 106 4.36 -0.68 -8.36
C PHE A 106 5.14 -2.01 -8.41
N ARG A 107 4.45 -3.15 -8.50
CA ARG A 107 5.06 -4.49 -8.58
C ARG A 107 5.86 -4.69 -9.86
N LEU A 108 5.41 -4.10 -10.98
CA LEU A 108 6.11 -4.10 -12.26
C LEU A 108 7.36 -3.19 -12.28
N GLY A 109 7.61 -2.43 -11.21
CA GLY A 109 8.81 -1.59 -11.08
C GLY A 109 8.72 -0.23 -11.77
N PHE A 110 7.58 0.14 -12.37
CA PHE A 110 7.39 1.45 -12.99
C PHE A 110 7.38 2.62 -12.00
N ALA A 111 7.24 2.34 -10.70
CA ALA A 111 7.27 3.34 -9.65
C ALA A 111 8.06 2.84 -8.44
N SER A 112 8.82 3.74 -7.82
CA SER A 112 9.61 3.47 -6.62
C SER A 112 8.76 3.24 -5.35
N SER A 113 7.50 3.67 -5.34
CA SER A 113 6.59 3.49 -4.21
C SER A 113 5.14 3.39 -4.68
N ARG A 114 4.30 2.71 -3.90
CA ARG A 114 2.84 2.60 -4.16
C ARG A 114 2.14 3.94 -4.27
N ILE A 115 2.60 4.95 -3.53
CA ILE A 115 2.04 6.31 -3.59
C ILE A 115 2.36 6.96 -4.93
N GLN A 116 3.59 6.80 -5.41
CA GLN A 116 4.00 7.28 -6.73
C GLN A 116 3.25 6.53 -7.84
N ALA A 117 3.13 5.21 -7.74
CA ALA A 117 2.35 4.40 -8.69
C ALA A 117 0.91 4.90 -8.80
N ARG A 118 0.25 5.18 -7.66
CA ARG A 118 -1.09 5.76 -7.63
C ARG A 118 -1.16 7.10 -8.37
N GLN A 119 -0.16 7.97 -8.19
CA GLN A 119 -0.10 9.26 -8.89
C GLN A 119 0.03 9.06 -10.40
N PHE A 120 0.89 8.14 -10.83
CA PHE A 120 1.08 7.86 -12.24
C PHE A 120 -0.18 7.32 -12.92
N VAL A 121 -0.91 6.44 -12.22
CA VAL A 121 -2.22 5.96 -12.69
C VAL A 121 -3.22 7.12 -12.78
N LEU A 122 -3.34 7.95 -11.74
CA LEU A 122 -4.27 9.10 -11.75
C LEU A 122 -3.99 10.08 -12.90
N HIS A 123 -2.72 10.29 -13.24
CA HIS A 123 -2.33 11.15 -14.37
C HIS A 123 -2.56 10.49 -15.74
N GLY A 124 -2.90 9.20 -15.78
CA GLY A 124 -3.21 8.49 -17.03
C GLY A 124 -1.96 8.11 -17.85
N HIS A 125 -0.86 7.79 -17.18
CA HIS A 125 0.36 7.29 -17.85
C HIS A 125 0.25 5.84 -18.34
N PHE A 126 -0.79 5.11 -17.93
CA PHE A 126 -0.96 3.70 -18.25
C PHE A 126 -2.21 3.43 -19.10
N LEU A 127 -2.07 2.43 -19.96
CA LEU A 127 -3.10 1.81 -20.78
C LEU A 127 -3.33 0.39 -20.27
N VAL A 128 -4.59 -0.01 -20.10
CA VAL A 128 -4.99 -1.41 -19.84
C VAL A 128 -5.78 -1.87 -21.05
N ASN A 129 -5.30 -2.89 -21.76
CA ASN A 129 -5.89 -3.36 -23.02
C ASN A 129 -6.16 -2.19 -23.99
N ASP A 130 -5.12 -1.36 -24.19
CA ASP A 130 -5.09 -0.19 -25.07
C ASP A 130 -6.02 0.98 -24.69
N LYS A 131 -6.72 0.90 -23.55
CA LYS A 131 -7.57 1.99 -23.02
C LYS A 131 -6.89 2.71 -21.86
N ILE A 132 -6.99 4.04 -21.83
CA ILE A 132 -6.45 4.86 -20.74
C ILE A 132 -7.26 4.61 -19.46
N VAL A 133 -6.60 4.12 -18.41
CA VAL A 133 -7.22 3.89 -17.10
C VAL A 133 -6.64 4.85 -16.08
N LYS A 134 -7.46 5.79 -15.59
CA LYS A 134 -7.09 6.77 -14.56
C LYS A 134 -7.52 6.36 -13.15
N ILE A 135 -8.01 5.14 -12.97
CA ILE A 135 -8.61 4.67 -11.71
C ILE A 135 -7.62 3.73 -11.01
N PRO A 136 -6.98 4.14 -9.91
CA PRO A 136 -6.03 3.30 -9.17
C PRO A 136 -6.61 2.00 -8.62
N SER A 137 -7.90 2.02 -8.29
CA SER A 137 -8.64 0.87 -7.77
C SER A 137 -9.20 -0.04 -8.86
N HIS A 138 -8.84 0.19 -10.13
CA HIS A 138 -9.16 -0.73 -11.21
C HIS A 138 -8.56 -2.10 -10.89
N GLU A 139 -9.36 -3.14 -11.04
CA GLU A 139 -8.96 -4.52 -10.75
C GLU A 139 -8.44 -5.14 -12.04
N VAL A 140 -7.15 -5.46 -12.05
CA VAL A 140 -6.46 -6.11 -13.15
C VAL A 140 -6.78 -7.59 -13.10
N LYS A 141 -7.21 -8.15 -14.22
CA LYS A 141 -7.48 -9.58 -14.39
C LYS A 141 -6.26 -10.28 -14.96
N LYS A 142 -6.30 -11.61 -14.88
CA LYS A 142 -5.35 -12.44 -15.63
C LYS A 142 -5.45 -12.08 -17.11
N ASP A 143 -4.30 -12.03 -17.78
CA ASP A 143 -4.14 -11.76 -19.21
C ASP A 143 -4.40 -10.29 -19.65
N ASP A 144 -4.65 -9.38 -18.70
CA ASP A 144 -4.68 -7.94 -19.00
C ASP A 144 -3.29 -7.42 -19.38
N LYS A 145 -3.21 -6.68 -20.50
CA LYS A 145 -1.98 -6.03 -20.98
C LYS A 145 -1.88 -4.62 -20.43
N ILE A 146 -0.80 -4.33 -19.68
CA ILE A 146 -0.52 -3.02 -19.11
C ILE A 146 0.61 -2.37 -19.90
N ASN A 147 0.29 -1.32 -20.65
CA ASN A 147 1.23 -0.55 -21.45
C ASN A 147 1.42 0.86 -20.90
N ILE A 148 2.58 1.47 -21.16
CA ILE A 148 2.79 2.90 -20.90
C ILE A 148 2.26 3.68 -22.11
N LYS A 149 1.55 4.78 -21.85
CA LYS A 149 1.11 5.69 -22.90
C LYS A 149 2.35 6.24 -23.65
N PRO A 150 2.40 6.21 -24.99
CA PRO A 150 3.60 6.59 -25.76
C PRO A 150 4.13 8.00 -25.43
N ASN A 151 3.24 8.98 -25.23
CA ASN A 151 3.64 10.33 -24.82
C ASN A 151 4.23 10.41 -23.41
N SER A 152 3.99 9.41 -22.57
CA SER A 152 4.56 9.30 -21.21
C SER A 152 5.86 8.50 -21.19
N ALA A 153 6.15 7.72 -22.24
CA ALA A 153 7.41 6.99 -22.41
C ALA A 153 8.51 7.86 -23.05
N LYS A 154 8.13 8.88 -23.83
CA LYS A 154 9.08 9.85 -24.39
C LYS A 154 9.67 10.73 -23.29
N LYS A 155 10.86 10.36 -22.83
CA LYS A 155 11.85 11.32 -22.35
C LYS A 155 12.70 11.74 -23.54
N THR A 156 12.70 13.04 -23.82
CA THR A 156 13.92 13.73 -24.24
C THR A 156 15.01 13.55 -23.20
#